data_AF-A0A7K8K6Y0-F1
#
_entry.id   AF-A0A7K8K6Y0-F1
#
_cell.length_a   1.000
_cell.length_b   1.000
_cell.length_c   1.000
_cell.angle_alpha   90.00
_cell.angle_beta   90.00
_cell.angle_gamma   90.00
#
_symmetry.space_group_name_H-M   'P 1'
#
loop_
_entity.id
_entity.type
_entity.pdbx_description
1 polymer ?
#
loop_
_entity_poly.entity_id
_entity_poly.type
_entity_poly.pdbx_seq_one_letter_code
_entity_poly.pdbx_strand_id
1 'polypeptide(L)'
;MAQDTAVPKLNFEYWLEKAIEWGQATTLESQKDVCLHLPQLQEFLHQIYETLQRMDSIVAIQEFPLIGQLLGRLCWNPFVIGYDESQKTLMWCLYCLYSSEPQNPVELKANSWIRSLLCHLLSSSKWESNEAETSTFISTLGYTSADYYCHLVKNMVFSLVTELRGSQFNGLNIQGRVPASRVNAVSLFCLPLVTLPDLMPLVETLLLYHGGASKEILSSEFLEAVNEAFLKKKISLPESAVFSLWLRHLPSLEKATFHLLDQLVSIQFNSLEEVACVIKDSLL
;
A
#
# COMPACT_ATOMS: atom_id res chain seq x y z
N MET A 1 -27.30 25.44 -12.95
CA MET A 1 -27.62 25.21 -11.52
C MET A 1 -26.45 24.42 -10.96
N ALA A 2 -25.54 25.08 -10.25
CA ALA A 2 -24.43 24.40 -9.58
C ALA A 2 -25.01 23.70 -8.35
N GLN A 3 -24.91 22.37 -8.31
CA GLN A 3 -25.18 21.62 -7.09
C GLN A 3 -23.99 21.84 -6.16
N ASP A 4 -24.20 22.64 -5.12
CA ASP A 4 -23.36 22.63 -3.92
C ASP A 4 -23.43 21.22 -3.32
N THR A 5 -22.42 20.41 -3.60
CA THR A 5 -22.21 19.14 -2.90
C THR A 5 -21.69 19.49 -1.50
N ALA A 6 -22.60 19.84 -0.60
CA ALA A 6 -22.28 20.05 0.79
C ALA A 6 -21.60 18.79 1.34
N VAL A 7 -20.31 18.91 1.69
CA VAL A 7 -19.56 17.84 2.34
C VAL A 7 -20.38 17.40 3.57
N PRO A 8 -20.70 16.10 3.73
CA PRO A 8 -21.44 15.64 4.89
C PRO A 8 -20.70 16.11 6.16
N LYS A 9 -21.43 16.67 7.12
CA LYS A 9 -20.85 17.14 8.38
C LYS A 9 -20.40 15.91 9.19
N LEU A 10 -19.17 15.48 8.93
CA LEU A 10 -18.56 14.32 9.57
C LEU A 10 -18.30 14.64 11.04
N ASN A 11 -18.84 13.82 11.94
CA ASN A 11 -18.69 13.99 13.40
C ASN A 11 -17.30 13.52 13.88
N PHE A 12 -16.24 14.16 13.39
CA PHE A 12 -14.86 13.79 13.69
C PHE A 12 -14.52 13.84 15.18
N GLU A 13 -14.99 14.87 15.88
CA GLU A 13 -14.72 15.07 17.31
C GLU A 13 -15.30 13.91 18.14
N TYR A 14 -16.54 13.52 17.87
CA TYR A 14 -17.19 12.38 18.53
C TYR A 14 -16.40 11.08 18.36
N TRP A 15 -16.01 10.75 17.13
CA TRP A 15 -15.27 9.52 16.86
C TRP A 15 -13.85 9.54 17.39
N LEU A 16 -13.22 10.72 17.45
CA LEU A 16 -11.92 10.87 18.06
C LEU A 16 -11.98 10.67 19.57
N GLU A 17 -12.96 11.26 20.25
CA GLU A 17 -13.22 11.04 21.67
C GLU A 17 -13.45 9.56 21.95
N LYS A 18 -14.30 8.90 21.15
CA LYS A 18 -14.51 7.45 21.24
C LYS A 18 -13.24 6.64 21.04
N ALA A 19 -12.44 6.95 20.02
CA ALA A 19 -11.16 6.27 19.80
C ALA A 19 -10.15 6.50 20.94
N ILE A 20 -10.21 7.64 21.62
CA ILE A 20 -9.42 7.92 22.82
C ILE A 20 -9.91 7.07 24.00
N GLU A 21 -11.22 7.06 24.27
CA GLU A 21 -11.85 6.27 25.33
C GLU A 21 -11.56 4.78 25.18
N TRP A 22 -11.66 4.27 23.96
CA TRP A 22 -11.43 2.86 23.69
C TRP A 22 -9.97 2.47 23.83
N GLY A 23 -9.03 3.29 23.37
CA GLY A 23 -7.60 2.96 23.36
C GLY A 23 -7.35 1.61 22.66
N GLN A 24 -6.65 0.70 23.33
CA GLN A 24 -6.45 -0.70 22.89
C GLN A 24 -7.58 -1.66 23.34
N ALA A 25 -8.67 -1.12 23.92
CA ALA A 25 -9.82 -1.86 24.43
C ALA A 25 -9.46 -2.99 25.42
N THR A 26 -8.62 -2.68 26.40
CA THR A 26 -8.14 -3.64 27.42
C THR A 26 -9.15 -3.93 28.53
N THR A 27 -10.24 -3.17 28.63
CA THR A 27 -11.31 -3.34 29.64
C THR A 27 -12.59 -3.88 29.02
N LEU A 28 -13.36 -4.68 29.75
CA LEU A 28 -14.61 -5.28 29.25
C LEU A 28 -15.63 -4.21 28.84
N GLU A 29 -15.66 -3.09 29.57
CA GLU A 29 -16.52 -1.94 29.29
C GLU A 29 -16.16 -1.32 27.94
N SER A 30 -14.87 -1.06 27.69
CA SER A 30 -14.40 -0.52 26.41
C SER A 30 -14.68 -1.46 25.24
N GLN A 31 -14.53 -2.78 25.43
CA GLN A 31 -14.80 -3.78 24.39
C GLN A 31 -16.27 -3.80 23.99
N LYS A 32 -17.18 -3.78 24.99
CA LYS A 32 -18.62 -3.72 24.75
C LYS A 32 -19.02 -2.43 24.04
N ASP A 33 -18.42 -1.31 24.43
CA ASP A 33 -18.70 -0.01 23.80
C ASP A 33 -18.23 0.02 22.34
N VAL A 34 -17.06 -0.54 22.03
CA VAL A 34 -16.60 -0.70 20.63
C VAL A 34 -17.60 -1.53 19.83
N CYS A 35 -18.00 -2.71 20.34
CA CYS A 35 -18.94 -3.59 19.63
C CYS A 35 -20.31 -2.92 19.40
N LEU A 36 -20.78 -2.12 20.37
CA LEU A 36 -22.04 -1.38 20.25
C LEU A 36 -22.01 -0.33 19.13
N HIS A 37 -20.87 0.35 18.97
CA HIS A 37 -20.71 1.46 18.02
C HIS A 37 -20.10 1.04 16.68
N LEU A 38 -19.68 -0.22 16.53
CA LEU A 38 -18.98 -0.72 15.35
C LEU A 38 -19.76 -0.49 14.03
N PRO A 39 -21.09 -0.73 13.94
CA PRO A 39 -21.83 -0.45 12.71
C PRO A 39 -21.81 1.02 12.31
N GLN A 40 -22.02 1.94 13.27
CA GLN A 40 -21.99 3.38 13.01
C GLN A 40 -20.57 3.85 12.67
N LEU A 41 -19.54 3.23 13.27
CA LEU A 41 -18.15 3.50 12.96
C LEU A 41 -17.84 3.11 11.50
N GLN A 42 -18.39 2.00 11.02
CA GLN A 42 -18.20 1.56 9.63
C GLN A 42 -18.81 2.52 8.63
N GLU A 43 -20.04 2.97 8.87
CA GLU A 43 -20.69 3.99 8.04
C GLU A 43 -19.85 5.27 7.98
N PHE A 44 -19.35 5.71 9.13
CA PHE A 44 -18.50 6.88 9.22
C PHE A 44 -17.16 6.69 8.50
N LEU A 45 -16.47 5.56 8.68
CA LEU A 45 -15.23 5.25 7.97
C LEU A 45 -15.44 5.20 6.47
N HIS A 46 -16.58 4.67 6.02
CA HIS A 46 -16.93 4.65 4.60
C HIS A 46 -17.15 6.06 4.06
N GLN A 47 -17.87 6.93 4.78
CA GLN A 47 -18.06 8.33 4.39
C GLN A 47 -16.74 9.10 4.36
N ILE A 48 -15.83 8.85 5.32
CA ILE A 48 -14.47 9.40 5.30
C ILE A 48 -13.77 8.94 4.03
N TYR A 49 -13.71 7.64 3.77
CA TYR A 49 -13.06 7.09 2.58
C TYR A 49 -13.63 7.73 1.30
N GLU A 50 -14.95 7.81 1.17
CA GLU A 50 -15.60 8.41 0.02
C GLU A 50 -15.27 9.90 -0.16
N THR A 51 -15.00 10.60 0.93
CA THR A 51 -14.58 12.00 0.93
C THR A 51 -13.11 12.11 0.54
N LEU A 52 -12.24 11.32 1.17
CA LEU A 52 -10.79 11.31 0.95
C LEU A 52 -10.42 10.89 -0.47
N GLN A 53 -11.09 9.90 -1.06
CA GLN A 53 -10.78 9.44 -2.43
C GLN A 53 -11.00 10.52 -3.50
N ARG A 54 -11.74 11.59 -3.18
CA ARG A 54 -12.04 12.71 -4.09
C ARG A 54 -11.13 13.91 -3.86
N MET A 55 -10.23 13.85 -2.88
CA MET A 55 -9.38 14.94 -2.45
C MET A 55 -7.91 14.58 -2.64
N ASP A 56 -7.08 15.59 -2.86
CA ASP A 56 -5.63 15.43 -2.72
C ASP A 56 -5.25 15.28 -1.24
N SER A 57 -4.18 14.54 -0.95
CA SER A 57 -3.68 14.29 0.42
C SER A 57 -3.46 15.58 1.24
N ILE A 58 -2.98 16.66 0.62
CA ILE A 58 -2.73 17.94 1.30
C ILE A 58 -4.04 18.61 1.69
N VAL A 59 -5.00 18.63 0.76
CA VAL A 59 -6.33 19.21 0.98
C VAL A 59 -7.07 18.42 2.06
N ALA A 60 -6.99 17.09 2.02
CA ALA A 60 -7.59 16.22 3.02
C ALA A 60 -7.07 16.51 4.44
N ILE A 61 -5.76 16.74 4.61
CA ILE A 61 -5.16 17.06 5.91
C ILE A 61 -5.59 18.45 6.40
N GLN A 62 -5.77 19.42 5.49
CA GLN A 62 -6.24 20.76 5.84
C GLN A 62 -7.70 20.77 6.26
N GLU A 63 -8.56 20.05 5.54
CA GLU A 63 -9.99 19.92 5.84
C GLU A 63 -10.23 19.09 7.11
N PHE A 64 -9.42 18.05 7.33
CA PHE A 64 -9.54 17.14 8.47
C PHE A 64 -8.24 17.05 9.27
N PRO A 65 -7.86 18.09 10.02
CA PRO A 65 -6.56 18.13 10.72
C PRO A 65 -6.36 17.01 11.74
N LEU A 66 -7.45 16.42 12.24
CA LEU A 66 -7.44 15.34 13.23
C LEU A 66 -7.51 13.94 12.60
N ILE A 67 -7.59 13.81 11.27
CA ILE A 67 -7.75 12.53 10.57
C ILE A 67 -6.63 11.53 10.92
N GLY A 68 -5.38 12.01 10.96
CA GLY A 68 -4.24 11.15 11.27
C GLY A 68 -4.30 10.59 12.70
N GLN A 69 -4.72 11.41 13.66
CA GLN A 69 -4.86 10.98 15.06
C GLN A 69 -5.97 9.95 15.22
N LEU A 70 -7.10 10.19 14.57
CA LEU A 70 -8.25 9.29 14.58
C LEU A 70 -7.90 7.94 13.94
N LEU A 71 -7.44 7.95 12.68
CA LEU A 71 -7.07 6.73 11.95
C LEU A 71 -5.98 5.96 12.69
N GLY A 72 -4.95 6.65 13.18
CA GLY A 72 -3.90 6.04 13.98
C GLY A 72 -4.46 5.26 15.17
N ARG A 73 -5.35 5.87 15.97
CA ARG A 73 -5.94 5.20 17.14
C ARG A 73 -6.80 4.00 16.76
N LEU A 74 -7.61 4.12 15.72
CA LEU A 74 -8.47 3.04 15.25
C LEU A 74 -7.65 1.86 14.72
N CYS A 75 -6.54 2.12 14.03
CA CYS A 75 -5.64 1.08 13.53
C CYS A 75 -4.97 0.26 14.64
N TRP A 76 -4.85 0.81 15.86
CA TRP A 76 -4.27 0.10 17.02
C TRP A 76 -5.33 -0.51 17.95
N ASN A 77 -6.61 -0.48 17.58
CA ASN A 77 -7.68 -1.07 18.37
C ASN A 77 -8.06 -2.47 17.83
N PRO A 78 -7.78 -3.56 18.58
CA PRO A 78 -7.98 -4.94 18.10
C PRO A 78 -9.45 -5.26 17.77
N PHE A 79 -10.41 -4.65 18.48
CA PHE A 79 -11.84 -4.88 18.25
C PHE A 79 -12.37 -4.14 17.02
N VAL A 80 -11.70 -3.06 16.61
CA VAL A 80 -12.00 -2.34 15.36
C VAL A 80 -11.38 -3.08 14.17
N ILE A 81 -10.08 -3.43 14.25
CA ILE A 81 -9.37 -4.08 13.14
C ILE A 81 -9.72 -5.56 12.98
N GLY A 82 -10.20 -6.22 14.04
CA GLY A 82 -10.69 -7.60 13.98
C GLY A 82 -11.94 -7.77 13.09
N TYR A 83 -12.58 -6.67 12.69
CA TYR A 83 -13.65 -6.69 11.69
C TYR A 83 -13.10 -6.35 10.30
N ASP A 84 -13.15 -7.34 9.40
CA ASP A 84 -12.49 -7.29 8.08
C ASP A 84 -12.84 -6.02 7.26
N GLU A 85 -14.10 -5.57 7.26
CA GLU A 85 -14.50 -4.38 6.50
C GLU A 85 -14.00 -3.07 7.12
N SER A 86 -13.93 -3.00 8.46
CA SER A 86 -13.39 -1.84 9.16
C SER A 86 -11.89 -1.73 8.89
N GLN A 87 -11.16 -2.84 8.97
CA GLN A 87 -9.75 -2.91 8.62
C GLN A 87 -9.49 -2.49 7.18
N LYS A 88 -10.21 -3.07 6.20
CA LYS A 88 -10.09 -2.69 4.78
C LYS A 88 -10.33 -1.20 4.58
N THR A 89 -11.38 -0.65 5.19
CA THR A 89 -11.73 0.77 5.03
C THR A 89 -10.67 1.69 5.65
N LEU A 90 -10.11 1.32 6.80
CA LEU A 90 -8.97 2.03 7.41
C LEU A 90 -7.74 2.03 6.50
N MET A 91 -7.43 0.89 5.88
CA MET A 91 -6.33 0.79 4.92
C MET A 91 -6.54 1.71 3.72
N TRP A 92 -7.75 1.76 3.18
CA TRP A 92 -8.08 2.67 2.09
C TRP A 92 -8.01 4.14 2.49
N CYS A 93 -8.48 4.50 3.68
CA CYS A 93 -8.34 5.86 4.21
C CYS A 93 -6.86 6.27 4.35
N LEU A 94 -6.02 5.37 4.87
CA LEU A 94 -4.58 5.60 4.99
C LEU A 94 -3.91 5.75 3.62
N TYR A 95 -4.34 4.96 2.63
CA TYR A 95 -3.88 5.09 1.25
C TYR A 95 -4.23 6.46 0.65
N CYS A 96 -5.45 6.97 0.85
CA CYS A 96 -5.83 8.29 0.34
C CYS A 96 -5.00 9.44 0.93
N LEU A 97 -4.41 9.25 2.12
CA LEU A 97 -3.54 10.25 2.74
C LEU A 97 -2.07 10.13 2.32
N TYR A 98 -1.71 9.08 1.58
CA TYR A 98 -0.35 8.88 1.11
C TYR A 98 -0.04 9.77 -0.08
N SER A 99 1.07 10.51 -0.02
CA SER A 99 1.54 11.32 -1.14
C SER A 99 2.52 10.52 -2.02
N SER A 100 2.21 10.36 -3.30
CA SER A 100 3.11 9.70 -4.26
C SER A 100 4.39 10.50 -4.52
N GLU A 101 4.31 11.83 -4.42
CA GLU A 101 5.40 12.76 -4.68
C GLU A 101 5.58 13.74 -3.51
N PRO A 102 6.09 13.27 -2.36
CA PRO A 102 6.19 14.10 -1.17
C PRO A 102 7.18 15.26 -1.39
N GLN A 103 6.72 16.50 -1.22
CA GLN A 103 7.49 17.71 -1.53
C GLN A 103 8.25 18.27 -0.33
N ASN A 104 7.91 17.86 0.89
CA ASN A 104 8.49 18.39 2.12
C ASN A 104 8.77 17.31 3.18
N PRO A 105 9.59 17.61 4.20
CA PRO A 105 9.92 16.64 5.26
C PRO A 105 8.71 16.16 6.08
N VAL A 106 7.65 16.97 6.16
CA VAL A 106 6.43 16.62 6.90
C VAL A 106 5.67 15.52 6.16
N GLU A 107 5.50 15.65 4.84
CA GLU A 107 4.90 14.62 3.98
C GLU A 107 5.72 13.34 3.96
N LEU A 108 7.05 13.43 3.93
CA LEU A 108 7.91 12.24 4.04
C LEU A 108 7.69 11.50 5.37
N LYS A 109 7.58 12.24 6.48
CA LYS A 109 7.30 11.66 7.80
C LYS A 109 5.89 11.08 7.87
N ALA A 110 4.90 11.75 7.29
CA ALA A 110 3.53 11.26 7.19
C ALA A 110 3.46 9.95 6.39
N ASN A 111 4.11 9.89 5.22
CA ASN A 111 4.21 8.67 4.42
C ASN A 111 4.90 7.52 5.18
N SER A 112 5.98 7.80 5.91
CA SER A 112 6.63 6.79 6.76
C SER A 112 5.69 6.26 7.85
N TRP A 113 4.90 7.15 8.46
CA TRP A 113 3.91 6.78 9.48
C TRP A 113 2.76 5.96 8.87
N ILE A 114 2.23 6.37 7.71
CA ILE A 114 1.19 5.65 6.95
C ILE A 114 1.68 4.24 6.61
N ARG A 115 2.90 4.11 6.08
CA ARG A 115 3.52 2.81 5.78
C ARG A 115 3.57 1.91 7.00
N SER A 116 3.97 2.44 8.15
CA SER A 116 4.00 1.68 9.40
C SER A 116 2.61 1.16 9.81
N LEU A 117 1.57 1.99 9.67
CA LEU A 117 0.20 1.57 9.98
C LEU A 117 -0.33 0.55 8.98
N LEU A 118 -0.08 0.73 7.68
CA LEU A 118 -0.47 -0.25 6.66
C LEU A 118 0.19 -1.61 6.93
N CYS A 119 1.48 -1.64 7.26
CA CYS A 119 2.16 -2.87 7.68
C CYS A 119 1.48 -3.51 8.90
N HIS A 120 1.12 -2.73 9.92
CA HIS A 120 0.41 -3.23 11.10
C HIS A 120 -0.98 -3.82 10.77
N LEU A 121 -1.75 -3.16 9.90
CA LEU A 121 -3.07 -3.65 9.48
C LEU A 121 -2.96 -4.94 8.66
N LEU A 122 -1.97 -5.04 7.78
CA LEU A 122 -1.71 -6.29 7.06
C LEU A 122 -1.36 -7.43 8.02
N SER A 123 -0.65 -7.12 9.09
CA SER A 123 -0.29 -8.08 10.13
C SER A 123 -1.44 -8.52 11.05
N SER A 124 -2.57 -7.80 11.08
CA SER A 124 -3.73 -8.08 11.95
C SER A 124 -4.92 -8.68 11.22
N SER A 125 -4.83 -8.84 9.89
CA SER A 125 -5.91 -9.44 9.09
C SER A 125 -6.10 -10.93 9.42
N LYS A 126 -7.30 -11.48 9.20
CA LYS A 126 -7.67 -12.90 9.35
C LYS A 126 -6.89 -13.88 8.43
N TRP A 127 -5.64 -13.59 8.10
CA TRP A 127 -4.75 -14.62 7.57
C TRP A 127 -4.23 -15.57 8.67
N GLU A 128 -4.39 -15.24 9.97
CA GLU A 128 -4.21 -16.21 11.06
C GLU A 128 -5.05 -15.81 12.28
N SER A 129 -6.10 -16.58 12.58
CA SER A 129 -6.92 -16.43 13.77
C SER A 129 -6.23 -17.04 14.99
N ASN A 130 -5.66 -16.21 15.87
CA ASN A 130 -5.68 -16.35 17.36
C ASN A 130 -4.65 -15.41 18.01
N GLU A 131 -4.94 -14.11 18.08
CA GLU A 131 -4.03 -13.14 18.71
C GLU A 131 -3.72 -13.45 20.19
N ALA A 132 -4.66 -14.04 20.95
CA ALA A 132 -4.48 -14.34 22.37
C ALA A 132 -3.52 -15.52 22.67
N GLU A 133 -3.47 -16.53 21.80
CA GLU A 133 -2.48 -17.62 21.91
C GLU A 133 -1.14 -17.21 21.29
N THR A 134 -1.18 -16.39 20.24
CA THR A 134 -0.02 -15.98 19.46
C THR A 134 0.91 -15.04 20.24
N SER A 135 0.37 -14.11 21.05
CA SER A 135 1.20 -13.24 21.91
C SER A 135 1.98 -14.04 22.98
N THR A 136 1.36 -15.09 23.52
CA THR A 136 2.00 -15.99 24.50
C THR A 136 3.04 -16.86 23.81
N PHE A 137 2.70 -17.47 22.66
CA PHE A 137 3.57 -18.33 21.86
C PHE A 137 4.82 -17.63 21.31
N ILE A 138 4.70 -16.38 20.84
CA ILE A 138 5.81 -15.56 20.33
C ILE A 138 6.81 -15.23 21.45
N SER A 139 6.31 -14.94 22.65
CA SER A 139 7.15 -14.68 23.82
C SER A 139 7.96 -15.92 24.24
N THR A 140 7.40 -17.13 24.07
CA THR A 140 8.08 -18.41 24.36
C THR A 140 9.16 -18.77 23.33
N LEU A 141 9.07 -18.27 22.10
CA LEU A 141 10.01 -18.54 21.01
C LEU A 141 11.14 -17.49 20.91
N GLY A 142 11.11 -16.45 21.74
CA GLY A 142 12.16 -15.43 21.81
C GLY A 142 12.14 -14.40 20.68
N TYR A 143 11.05 -14.30 19.91
CA TYR A 143 10.89 -13.27 18.89
C TYR A 143 10.38 -11.96 19.52
N THR A 144 10.91 -10.82 19.07
CA THR A 144 10.38 -9.51 19.46
C THR A 144 9.18 -9.13 18.58
N SER A 145 8.30 -8.24 19.04
CA SER A 145 7.12 -7.82 18.26
C SER A 145 7.48 -7.33 16.85
N ALA A 146 8.64 -6.67 16.69
CA ALA A 146 9.18 -6.22 15.42
C ALA A 146 9.49 -7.36 14.42
N ASP A 147 10.01 -8.49 14.91
CA ASP A 147 10.38 -9.65 14.08
C ASP A 147 9.13 -10.38 13.56
N TYR A 148 8.08 -10.43 14.37
CA TYR A 148 6.79 -11.01 13.98
C TYR A 148 6.12 -10.25 12.83
N TYR A 149 6.13 -8.91 12.86
CA TYR A 149 5.52 -8.10 11.79
C TYR A 149 6.21 -8.32 10.43
N CYS A 150 7.54 -8.45 10.42
CA CYS A 150 8.30 -8.76 9.21
C CYS A 150 7.92 -10.13 8.63
N HIS A 151 7.74 -11.15 9.49
CA HIS A 151 7.32 -12.48 9.07
C HIS A 151 5.88 -12.51 8.53
N LEU A 152 4.97 -11.71 9.09
CA LEU A 152 3.58 -11.74 8.67
C LEU A 152 3.35 -11.03 7.32
N VAL A 153 4.06 -9.92 7.07
CA VAL A 153 4.10 -9.28 5.75
C VAL A 153 4.61 -10.27 4.69
N LYS A 154 5.65 -11.05 5.00
CA LYS A 154 6.17 -12.08 4.09
C LYS A 154 5.14 -13.17 3.78
N ASN A 155 4.38 -13.64 4.77
CA ASN A 155 3.35 -14.65 4.58
C ASN A 155 2.20 -14.14 3.70
N MET A 156 1.75 -12.91 3.93
CA MET A 156 0.73 -12.27 3.09
C MET A 156 1.23 -12.10 1.64
N VAL A 157 2.45 -11.59 1.46
CA VAL A 157 3.09 -11.46 0.14
C VAL A 157 3.16 -12.82 -0.55
N PHE A 158 3.61 -13.85 0.15
CA PHE A 158 3.68 -15.21 -0.38
C PHE A 158 2.31 -15.72 -0.85
N SER A 159 1.27 -15.47 -0.07
CA SER A 159 -0.09 -15.85 -0.44
C SER A 159 -0.59 -15.13 -1.69
N LEU A 160 -0.45 -13.80 -1.77
CA LEU A 160 -0.86 -13.02 -2.93
C LEU A 160 -0.07 -13.41 -4.18
N VAL A 161 1.23 -13.66 -4.04
CA VAL A 161 2.08 -14.20 -5.11
C VAL A 161 1.59 -15.57 -5.56
N THR A 162 1.24 -16.45 -4.64
CA THR A 162 0.73 -17.80 -4.94
C THR A 162 -0.63 -17.72 -5.64
N GLU A 163 -1.53 -16.83 -5.23
CA GLU A 163 -2.81 -16.60 -5.89
C GLU A 163 -2.61 -16.11 -7.34
N LEU A 164 -1.76 -15.09 -7.52
CA LEU A 164 -1.48 -14.51 -8.83
C LEU A 164 -0.79 -15.53 -9.75
N ARG A 165 0.20 -16.28 -9.26
CA ARG A 165 0.93 -17.31 -10.04
C ARG A 165 0.09 -18.55 -10.30
N GLY A 166 -0.71 -19.00 -9.33
CA GLY A 166 -1.61 -20.15 -9.49
C GLY A 166 -2.60 -19.97 -10.63
N SER A 167 -2.98 -18.72 -10.93
CA SER A 167 -3.81 -18.38 -12.09
C SER A 167 -3.10 -18.40 -13.45
N GLN A 168 -1.76 -18.45 -13.48
CA GLN A 168 -0.95 -18.47 -14.72
C GLN A 168 -0.62 -19.90 -15.20
N PHE A 169 -0.48 -20.87 -14.29
CA PHE A 169 0.00 -22.23 -14.65
C PHE A 169 -1.07 -23.17 -15.23
N ASN A 170 -2.36 -22.85 -15.11
CA ASN A 170 -3.46 -23.68 -15.64
C ASN A 170 -4.07 -23.12 -16.92
N GLY A 171 -3.29 -23.08 -18.00
CA GLY A 171 -3.68 -22.56 -19.33
C GLY A 171 -4.93 -23.16 -19.99
N LEU A 172 -5.68 -24.04 -19.32
CA LEU A 172 -6.88 -24.71 -19.83
C LEU A 172 -8.14 -24.54 -18.95
N ASN A 173 -8.07 -23.89 -17.78
CA ASN A 173 -9.23 -23.71 -16.91
C ASN A 173 -9.66 -22.24 -16.81
N ILE A 174 -10.78 -21.91 -17.47
CA ILE A 174 -11.40 -20.57 -17.50
C ILE A 174 -11.94 -20.15 -16.11
N GLN A 175 -12.00 -21.08 -15.14
CA GLN A 175 -12.71 -20.91 -13.87
C GLN A 175 -11.88 -20.37 -12.70
N GLY A 176 -10.58 -20.05 -12.89
CA GLY A 176 -9.65 -19.72 -11.80
C GLY A 176 -8.74 -18.49 -12.00
N ARG A 177 -9.05 -17.58 -12.94
CA ARG A 177 -8.27 -16.34 -13.10
C ARG A 177 -8.68 -15.28 -12.08
N VAL A 178 -7.68 -14.64 -11.47
CA VAL A 178 -7.88 -13.48 -10.60
C VAL A 178 -8.55 -12.37 -11.43
N PRO A 179 -9.70 -11.82 -11.00
CA PRO A 179 -10.38 -10.75 -11.73
C PRO A 179 -9.47 -9.55 -11.95
N ALA A 180 -9.57 -8.92 -13.12
CA ALA A 180 -8.76 -7.72 -13.45
C ALA A 180 -8.93 -6.60 -12.42
N SER A 181 -10.14 -6.42 -11.88
CA SER A 181 -10.42 -5.46 -10.81
C SER A 181 -9.64 -5.77 -9.52
N ARG A 182 -9.47 -7.05 -9.17
CA ARG A 182 -8.70 -7.47 -8.00
C ARG A 182 -7.21 -7.26 -8.21
N VAL A 183 -6.68 -7.57 -9.40
CA VAL A 183 -5.28 -7.29 -9.74
C VAL A 183 -5.00 -5.79 -9.74
N ASN A 184 -5.91 -4.98 -10.29
CA ASN A 184 -5.82 -3.52 -10.25
C ASN A 184 -5.82 -2.99 -8.81
N ALA A 185 -6.73 -3.47 -7.95
CA ALA A 185 -6.79 -3.09 -6.54
C ALA A 185 -5.49 -3.45 -5.78
N VAL A 186 -4.93 -4.64 -6.02
CA VAL A 186 -3.64 -5.04 -5.44
C VAL A 186 -2.50 -4.14 -5.94
N SER A 187 -2.53 -3.71 -7.21
CA SER A 187 -1.53 -2.76 -7.73
C SER A 187 -1.59 -1.40 -7.04
N LEU A 188 -2.79 -0.84 -6.84
CA LEU A 188 -2.99 0.41 -6.10
C LEU A 188 -2.54 0.26 -4.65
N PHE A 189 -2.84 -0.88 -4.03
CA PHE A 189 -2.43 -1.16 -2.66
C PHE A 189 -0.91 -1.18 -2.47
N CYS A 190 -0.16 -1.60 -3.50
CA CYS A 190 1.30 -1.67 -3.42
C CYS A 190 1.98 -0.29 -3.49
N LEU A 191 1.29 0.76 -3.94
CA LEU A 191 1.86 2.11 -4.11
C LEU A 191 2.61 2.64 -2.87
N PRO A 192 1.99 2.70 -1.67
CA PRO A 192 2.70 3.18 -0.49
C PRO A 192 3.84 2.26 -0.06
N LEU A 193 3.82 0.99 -0.49
CA LEU A 193 4.71 -0.06 0.00
C LEU A 193 5.79 -0.47 -1.03
N VAL A 194 5.81 0.14 -2.21
CA VAL A 194 6.61 -0.31 -3.37
C VAL A 194 8.11 -0.40 -3.08
N THR A 195 8.62 0.41 -2.15
CA THR A 195 10.05 0.42 -1.77
C THR A 195 10.38 -0.55 -0.64
N LEU A 196 9.42 -1.32 -0.12
CA LEU A 196 9.66 -2.29 0.95
C LEU A 196 10.24 -3.59 0.35
N PRO A 197 11.43 -4.04 0.80
CA PRO A 197 12.07 -5.25 0.28
C PRO A 197 11.16 -6.49 0.38
N ASP A 198 10.40 -6.62 1.47
CA ASP A 198 9.52 -7.77 1.69
C ASP A 198 8.35 -7.84 0.69
N LEU A 199 8.00 -6.72 0.04
CA LEU A 199 6.94 -6.65 -0.98
C LEU A 199 7.46 -6.96 -2.40
N MET A 200 8.78 -6.99 -2.61
CA MET A 200 9.35 -7.15 -3.94
C MET A 200 8.86 -8.37 -4.72
N PRO A 201 8.70 -9.56 -4.11
CA PRO A 201 8.15 -10.72 -4.82
C PRO A 201 6.74 -10.48 -5.39
N LEU A 202 5.92 -9.66 -4.71
CA LEU A 202 4.59 -9.27 -5.18
C LEU A 202 4.68 -8.25 -6.32
N VAL A 203 5.54 -7.23 -6.18
CA VAL A 203 5.79 -6.24 -7.24
C VAL A 203 6.24 -6.92 -8.53
N GLU A 204 7.22 -7.82 -8.45
CA GLU A 204 7.68 -8.62 -9.59
C GLU A 204 6.56 -9.47 -10.19
N THR A 205 5.79 -10.15 -9.34
CA THR A 205 4.68 -11.00 -9.80
C THR A 205 3.59 -10.19 -10.50
N LEU A 206 3.29 -8.98 -10.03
CA LEU A 206 2.35 -8.05 -10.68
C LEU A 206 2.87 -7.58 -12.03
N LEU A 207 4.14 -7.15 -12.11
CA LEU A 207 4.77 -6.73 -13.38
C LEU A 207 4.75 -7.86 -14.40
N LEU A 208 5.02 -9.10 -13.99
CA LEU A 208 4.97 -10.27 -14.87
C LEU A 208 3.53 -10.79 -15.11
N TYR A 209 2.52 -10.20 -14.47
CA TYR A 209 1.13 -10.62 -14.62
C TYR A 209 0.51 -10.09 -15.92
N HIS A 210 0.40 -10.98 -16.91
CA HIS A 210 -0.28 -10.72 -18.17
C HIS A 210 -1.66 -11.37 -18.11
N GLY A 211 -2.65 -10.62 -17.63
CA GLY A 211 -4.03 -11.11 -17.65
C GLY A 211 -4.53 -11.29 -19.09
N GLY A 212 -5.65 -11.99 -19.26
CA GLY A 212 -6.18 -12.31 -20.60
C GLY A 212 -6.91 -11.13 -21.27
N ALA A 213 -6.79 -9.93 -20.69
CA ALA A 213 -7.48 -8.74 -21.16
C ALA A 213 -6.65 -8.04 -22.23
N SER A 214 -7.33 -7.42 -23.20
CA SER A 214 -6.71 -6.61 -24.26
C SER A 214 -6.21 -5.24 -23.77
N LYS A 215 -6.51 -4.87 -22.52
CA LYS A 215 -6.16 -3.58 -21.90
C LYS A 215 -5.28 -3.81 -20.67
N GLU A 216 -4.41 -2.84 -20.39
CA GLU A 216 -3.59 -2.81 -19.18
C GLU A 216 -4.49 -2.92 -17.93
N ILE A 217 -4.09 -3.83 -17.03
CA ILE A 217 -4.83 -4.22 -15.83
C ILE A 217 -4.27 -3.53 -14.59
N LEU A 218 -2.96 -3.29 -14.56
CA LEU A 218 -2.31 -2.56 -13.46
C LEU A 218 -2.68 -1.08 -13.55
N SER A 219 -2.69 -0.42 -12.40
CA SER A 219 -2.84 1.03 -12.34
C SER A 219 -1.60 1.72 -12.93
N SER A 220 -1.82 2.82 -13.66
CA SER A 220 -0.74 3.66 -14.19
C SER A 220 0.13 4.23 -13.08
N GLU A 221 -0.51 4.60 -11.97
CA GLU A 221 0.11 5.13 -10.77
C GLU A 221 1.12 4.12 -10.21
N PHE A 222 0.75 2.83 -10.16
CA PHE A 222 1.65 1.78 -9.69
C PHE A 222 2.87 1.63 -10.61
N LEU A 223 2.66 1.58 -11.93
CA LEU A 223 3.75 1.44 -12.91
C LEU A 223 4.72 2.63 -12.83
N GLU A 224 4.18 3.84 -12.67
CA GLU A 224 4.96 5.05 -12.48
C GLU A 224 5.75 5.03 -11.16
N ALA A 225 5.11 4.67 -10.05
CA ALA A 225 5.78 4.58 -8.75
C ALA A 225 6.90 3.53 -8.72
N VAL A 226 6.70 2.38 -9.37
CA VAL A 226 7.73 1.35 -9.55
C VAL A 226 8.89 1.88 -10.39
N ASN A 227 8.60 2.56 -11.51
CA ASN A 227 9.60 3.14 -12.38
C ASN A 227 10.45 4.19 -11.64
N GLU A 228 9.82 5.12 -10.93
CA GLU A 228 10.50 6.13 -10.13
C GLU A 228 11.36 5.50 -9.02
N ALA A 229 10.85 4.48 -8.33
CA ALA A 229 11.61 3.76 -7.32
C ALA A 229 12.83 3.04 -7.92
N PHE A 230 12.68 2.45 -9.10
CA PHE A 230 13.74 1.77 -9.83
C PHE A 230 14.82 2.75 -10.33
N LEU A 231 14.44 3.83 -11.01
CA LEU A 231 15.38 4.86 -11.50
C LEU A 231 16.16 5.50 -10.35
N LYS A 232 15.51 5.73 -9.20
CA LYS A 232 16.14 6.25 -7.98
C LYS A 232 16.93 5.18 -7.20
N LYS A 233 17.09 3.96 -7.74
CA LYS A 233 17.79 2.82 -7.12
C LYS A 233 17.29 2.47 -5.71
N LYS A 234 16.01 2.75 -5.42
CA LYS A 234 15.36 2.39 -4.14
C LYS A 234 14.90 0.94 -4.11
N ILE A 235 14.73 0.33 -5.28
CA ILE A 235 14.38 -1.07 -5.46
C ILE A 235 15.30 -1.70 -6.51
N SER A 236 15.45 -3.01 -6.46
CA SER A 236 16.13 -3.81 -7.47
C SER A 236 15.11 -4.72 -8.14
N LEU A 237 15.09 -4.77 -9.47
CA LEU A 237 14.18 -5.59 -10.25
C LEU A 237 14.97 -6.50 -11.20
N PRO A 238 14.52 -7.74 -11.46
CA PRO A 238 15.10 -8.57 -12.50
C PRO A 238 14.80 -7.99 -13.88
N GLU A 239 15.68 -8.23 -14.86
CA GLU A 239 15.55 -7.76 -16.25
C GLU A 239 14.16 -8.02 -16.83
N SER A 240 13.61 -9.23 -16.62
CA SER A 240 12.28 -9.60 -17.10
C SER A 240 11.17 -8.70 -16.58
N ALA A 241 11.26 -8.25 -15.32
CA ALA A 241 10.30 -7.32 -14.72
C ALA A 241 10.48 -5.90 -15.26
N VAL A 242 11.72 -5.46 -15.50
CA VAL A 242 12.03 -4.15 -16.09
C VAL A 242 11.52 -4.09 -17.54
N PHE A 243 11.82 -5.10 -18.36
CA PHE A 243 11.29 -5.19 -19.72
C PHE A 243 9.76 -5.21 -19.73
N SER A 244 9.14 -5.97 -18.82
CA SER A 244 7.69 -6.01 -18.72
C SER A 244 7.10 -4.66 -18.33
N LEU A 245 7.72 -3.93 -17.39
CA LEU A 245 7.33 -2.57 -17.04
C LEU A 245 7.37 -1.64 -18.27
N TRP A 246 8.44 -1.67 -19.05
CA TRP A 246 8.59 -0.82 -20.24
C TRP A 246 7.62 -1.18 -21.37
N LEU A 247 7.37 -2.47 -21.60
CA LEU A 247 6.39 -2.92 -22.60
C LEU A 247 4.95 -2.52 -22.24
N ARG A 248 4.66 -2.40 -20.94
CA ARG A 248 3.33 -2.09 -20.42
C ARG A 248 3.11 -0.59 -20.20
N HIS A 249 4.17 0.15 -19.94
CA HIS A 249 4.13 1.57 -19.66
C HIS A 249 5.23 2.31 -20.44
N LEU A 250 4.87 2.78 -21.63
CA LEU A 250 5.79 3.52 -22.50
C LEU A 250 6.47 4.72 -21.80
N PRO A 251 5.77 5.53 -20.96
CA PRO A 251 6.43 6.63 -20.26
C PRO A 251 7.58 6.18 -19.35
N SER A 252 7.55 4.95 -18.82
CA SER A 252 8.66 4.39 -18.04
C SER A 252 9.92 4.22 -18.88
N LEU A 253 9.78 3.73 -20.12
CA LEU A 253 10.91 3.56 -21.05
C LEU A 253 11.47 4.92 -21.48
N GLU A 254 10.60 5.88 -21.78
CA GLU A 254 10.98 7.24 -22.14
C GLU A 254 11.78 7.90 -21.02
N LYS A 255 11.30 7.81 -19.76
CA LYS A 255 12.00 8.32 -18.59
C LYS A 255 13.33 7.62 -18.33
N ALA A 256 13.39 6.30 -18.49
CA ALA A 256 14.64 5.55 -18.34
C ALA A 256 15.68 5.97 -19.39
N THR A 257 15.26 6.11 -20.65
CA THR A 257 16.12 6.55 -21.74
C THR A 257 16.59 7.99 -21.51
N PHE A 258 15.68 8.88 -21.10
CA PHE A 258 16.02 10.26 -20.78
C PHE A 258 17.02 10.35 -19.62
N HIS A 259 16.80 9.59 -18.55
CA HIS A 259 17.72 9.53 -17.41
C HIS A 259 19.11 9.02 -17.80
N LEU A 260 19.19 8.02 -18.69
CA LEU A 260 20.47 7.55 -19.24
C LEU A 260 21.16 8.66 -20.05
N LEU A 261 20.43 9.34 -20.94
CA LEU A 261 20.99 10.43 -21.73
C LEU A 261 21.49 11.59 -20.85
N ASP A 262 20.72 11.96 -19.82
CA ASP A 262 21.11 13.00 -18.87
C ASP A 262 22.38 12.62 -18.08
N GLN A 263 22.51 11.35 -17.67
CA GLN A 263 23.74 10.83 -17.07
C GLN A 263 24.92 10.88 -18.04
N LEU A 264 24.71 10.50 -19.30
CA LEU A 264 25.75 10.51 -20.33
C LEU A 264 26.19 11.93 -20.73
N VAL A 265 25.33 12.93 -20.59
CA VAL A 265 25.67 14.33 -20.88
C VAL A 265 26.32 15.01 -19.67
N SER A 266 25.91 14.64 -18.45
CA SER A 266 26.37 15.27 -17.21
C SER A 266 27.73 14.77 -16.72
N ILE A 267 28.10 13.52 -17.05
CA ILE A 267 29.38 12.94 -16.63
C ILE A 267 30.46 13.30 -17.64
N GLN A 268 31.57 13.86 -17.15
CA GLN A 268 32.76 14.08 -17.96
C GLN A 268 33.52 12.75 -18.07
N PHE A 269 33.32 12.02 -19.18
CA PHE A 269 33.98 10.75 -19.43
C PHE A 269 35.42 10.95 -19.88
N ASN A 270 36.33 10.14 -19.33
CA ASN A 270 37.74 10.14 -19.70
C ASN A 270 38.04 9.09 -20.79
N SER A 271 37.15 8.11 -20.99
CA SER A 271 37.26 7.12 -22.06
C SER A 271 35.91 6.62 -22.57
N LEU A 272 35.92 6.00 -23.76
CA LEU A 272 34.75 5.36 -24.36
C LEU A 272 34.32 4.09 -23.58
N GLU A 273 35.24 3.49 -22.81
CA GLU A 273 34.94 2.30 -22.00
C GLU A 273 34.08 2.64 -20.78
N GLU A 274 34.28 3.82 -20.19
CA GLU A 274 33.44 4.33 -19.10
C GLU A 274 31.99 4.56 -19.57
N VAL A 275 31.83 5.10 -20.79
CA VAL A 275 30.52 5.26 -21.44
C VAL A 275 29.83 3.90 -21.65
N ALA A 276 30.57 2.93 -22.18
CA ALA A 276 30.05 1.57 -22.40
C ALA A 276 29.66 0.87 -21.09
N CYS A 277 30.38 1.14 -19.99
CA CYS A 277 30.05 0.62 -18.67
C CYS A 277 28.73 1.21 -18.15
N VAL A 278 28.56 2.54 -18.25
CA VAL A 278 27.31 3.22 -17.81
C VAL A 278 26.10 2.71 -18.59
N ILE A 279 26.22 2.49 -19.90
CA ILE A 279 25.14 1.92 -20.71
C ILE A 279 24.80 0.51 -20.21
N LYS A 280 25.79 -0.38 -20.06
CA LYS A 280 25.57 -1.75 -19.58
C LYS A 280 24.95 -1.81 -18.19
N ASP A 281 25.38 -0.94 -17.28
CA ASP A 281 24.89 -0.89 -15.90
C ASP A 281 23.49 -0.29 -15.78
N SER A 282 22.99 0.37 -16.84
CA SER A 282 21.66 0.97 -16.88
C SER A 282 20.52 0.00 -17.25
N LEU A 283 20.85 -1.27 -17.56
CA LEU A 283 19.92 -2.29 -18.06
C LEU A 283 19.30 -1.94 -19.44
N LEU A 284 19.86 -0.94 -20.15
CA LEU A 284 19.56 -0.59 -21.54
C LEU A 284 20.62 -1.14 -22.51
#